data_AF-A0A821YG68-F1
#
_entry.id   AF-A0A821YG68-F1
#
_cell.length_a   1.000
_cell.length_b   1.000
_cell.length_c   1.000
_cell.angle_alpha   90.00
_cell.angle_beta   90.00
_cell.angle_gamma   90.00
#
_symmetry.space_group_name_H-M   'P 1'
#
loop_
_entity.id
_entity.type
_entity.pdbx_description
1 polymer ?
#
loop_
_entity_poly.entity_id
_entity_poly.type
_entity_poly.pdbx_seq_one_letter_code
_entity_poly.pdbx_strand_id
1 'polypeptide(L)'
;EKCEIARTQTDYLGHQISNGEIRPSSYNISGLINTKVPQTPDEACKFVKAAEYYRKFLPNFSQIAEPLRKFAQLQELNKRKDKKQ
;
A
#
# COMPACT_ATOMS: atom_id res chain seq x y z
N GLU A 1 14.21 24.43 7.70
CA GLU A 1 15.08 24.30 6.52
C GLU A 1 14.55 23.14 5.66
N LYS A 2 14.24 23.34 4.38
CA LYS A 2 13.53 22.35 3.53
C LYS A 2 14.26 22.00 2.22
N CYS A 3 15.38 22.67 1.93
CA CYS A 3 16.10 22.49 0.67
C CYS A 3 17.34 21.64 0.90
N GLU A 4 17.44 20.54 0.17
CA GLU A 4 18.64 19.72 0.07
C GLU A 4 19.32 19.99 -1.28
N ILE A 5 20.54 20.52 -1.27
CA ILE A 5 21.27 20.92 -2.48
C ILE A 5 22.49 20.01 -2.64
N ALA A 6 22.79 19.61 -3.88
CA ALA A 6 23.95 18.78 -4.25
C ALA A 6 24.06 17.43 -3.50
N ARG A 7 22.92 16.84 -3.12
CA ARG A 7 22.87 15.50 -2.51
C ARG A 7 22.83 14.40 -3.58
N THR A 8 23.57 13.32 -3.34
CA THR A 8 23.56 12.09 -4.16
C THR A 8 22.29 11.25 -3.98
N GLN A 9 21.56 11.50 -2.88
CA GLN A 9 20.32 10.82 -2.51
C GLN A 9 19.37 11.83 -1.87
N THR A 10 18.10 11.82 -2.27
CA THR A 10 17.06 12.68 -1.67
C THR A 10 15.74 11.92 -1.57
N ASP A 11 14.97 12.21 -0.53
CA ASP A 11 13.62 11.69 -0.32
C ASP A 11 12.59 12.70 -0.85
N TYR A 12 11.88 12.31 -1.91
CA TYR A 12 10.90 13.14 -2.58
C TYR A 12 9.62 12.38 -2.87
N LEU A 13 8.47 12.94 -2.45
CA LEU A 13 7.12 12.35 -2.62
C LEU A 13 7.02 10.89 -2.15
N GLY A 14 7.76 10.54 -1.10
CA GLY A 14 7.78 9.19 -0.55
C GLY A 14 8.60 8.17 -1.35
N HIS A 15 9.42 8.65 -2.28
CA HIS A 15 10.45 7.88 -2.95
C HIS A 15 11.84 8.40 -2.60
N GLN A 16 12.77 7.48 -2.44
CA GLN A 16 14.18 7.77 -2.35
C GLN A 16 14.78 7.70 -3.76
N ILE A 17 15.30 8.82 -4.23
CA ILE A 17 15.94 8.94 -5.55
C ILE A 17 17.44 8.89 -5.31
N SER A 18 18.12 7.90 -5.89
CA SER A 18 19.57 7.79 -5.80
C SER A 18 20.14 7.23 -7.09
N ASN A 19 21.17 7.90 -7.64
CA ASN A 19 21.94 7.42 -8.79
C ASN A 19 21.09 6.96 -10.00
N GLY A 20 19.97 7.64 -10.27
CA GLY A 20 19.04 7.30 -11.36
C GLY A 20 17.99 6.24 -11.01
N GLU A 21 18.09 5.61 -9.85
CA GLU A 21 17.09 4.66 -9.35
C GLU A 21 16.07 5.36 -8.44
N ILE A 22 14.80 4.97 -8.61
CA ILE A 22 13.70 5.39 -7.75
C ILE A 22 13.34 4.18 -6.89
N ARG A 23 13.41 4.34 -5.57
CA ARG A 23 13.01 3.31 -4.61
C ARG A 23 11.94 3.88 -3.67
N PRO A 24 11.02 3.08 -3.16
CA PRO A 24 10.10 3.56 -2.13
C PRO A 24 10.90 3.91 -0.86
N SER A 25 10.62 5.09 -0.29
CA SER A 25 11.29 5.56 0.93
C SER A 25 10.94 4.64 2.10
N SER A 26 11.94 4.19 2.83
CA SER A 26 11.79 3.33 4.02
C SER A 26 10.83 3.93 5.05
N TYR A 27 10.81 5.26 5.17
CA TYR A 27 9.90 5.98 6.05
C TYR A 27 8.43 5.76 5.67
N ASN A 28 8.10 5.84 4.38
CA ASN A 28 6.71 5.75 3.92
C ASN A 28 6.19 4.31 3.85
N ILE A 29 7.08 3.33 3.64
CA ILE A 29 6.71 1.91 3.68
C ILE A 29 6.67 1.36 5.10
N SER A 30 7.33 2.01 6.07
CA SER A 30 7.40 1.52 7.46
C SER A 30 6.01 1.34 8.07
N GLY A 31 5.08 2.26 7.77
CA GLY A 31 3.68 2.15 8.18
C GLY A 31 3.00 0.92 7.58
N LEU A 32 3.25 0.63 6.30
CA LEU A 32 2.70 -0.53 5.60
C LEU A 32 3.28 -1.85 6.15
N ILE A 33 4.58 -1.87 6.46
CA ILE A 33 5.27 -3.04 7.02
C ILE A 33 4.82 -3.31 8.46
N ASN A 34 4.66 -2.26 9.27
CA ASN A 34 4.20 -2.37 10.65
C ASN A 34 2.68 -2.50 10.78
N THR A 35 1.94 -2.52 9.67
CA THR A 35 0.50 -2.71 9.73
C THR A 35 0.21 -4.11 10.28
N LYS A 36 -0.67 -4.20 11.28
CA LYS A 36 -1.13 -5.49 11.80
C LYS A 36 -1.84 -6.27 10.70
N VAL A 37 -1.79 -7.60 10.79
CA VAL A 37 -2.52 -8.48 9.87
C VAL A 37 -4.01 -8.10 9.90
N PRO A 38 -4.61 -7.73 8.75
CA PRO A 38 -5.99 -7.26 8.73
C PRO A 38 -6.91 -8.40 9.14
N GLN A 39 -7.71 -8.16 10.19
CA GLN A 39 -8.69 -9.14 10.68
C GLN A 39 -10.07 -8.87 10.09
N THR A 40 -10.33 -7.62 9.70
CA THR A 40 -11.58 -7.22 9.07
C THR A 40 -11.40 -6.98 7.57
N PRO A 41 -12.46 -7.16 6.77
CA PRO A 41 -12.45 -6.85 5.34
C PRO A 41 -12.15 -5.38 5.02
N ASP A 42 -12.54 -4.46 5.90
CA ASP A 42 -12.38 -3.03 5.71
C ASP A 42 -10.90 -2.65 5.86
N GLU A 43 -10.24 -3.23 6.87
CA GLU A 43 -8.79 -3.16 7.04
C GLU A 43 -8.05 -3.82 5.88
N ALA A 44 -8.50 -4.98 5.40
CA ALA A 44 -7.91 -5.65 4.24
C ALA A 44 -8.02 -4.77 2.97
N CYS A 45 -9.17 -4.14 2.75
CA CYS A 45 -9.38 -3.21 1.64
C CYS A 45 -8.47 -1.97 1.76
N LYS A 46 -8.39 -1.37 2.95
CA LYS A 46 -7.50 -0.23 3.24
C LYS A 46 -6.04 -0.58 3.00
N PHE A 47 -5.59 -1.74 3.45
CA PHE A 47 -4.23 -2.23 3.25
C PHE A 47 -3.91 -2.42 1.76
N VAL A 48 -4.79 -3.12 1.01
CA VAL A 48 -4.60 -3.34 -0.43
C VAL A 48 -4.54 -2.01 -1.19
N LYS A 49 -5.41 -1.04 -0.85
CA LYS A 49 -5.40 0.29 -1.46
C LYS A 49 -4.11 1.06 -1.16
N ALA A 50 -3.60 1.00 0.07
CA ALA A 50 -2.35 1.64 0.43
C ALA A 50 -1.14 0.99 -0.27
N ALA A 51 -1.14 -0.34 -0.36
CA ALA A 51 -0.08 -1.11 -1.03
C ALA A 51 -0.08 -0.93 -2.56
N GLU A 52 -1.24 -0.62 -3.16
CA GLU A 52 -1.38 -0.41 -4.61
C GLU A 52 -0.52 0.76 -5.13
N TYR A 53 -0.25 1.78 -4.31
CA TYR A 53 0.65 2.88 -4.67
C TYR A 53 2.06 2.38 -5.03
N TYR A 54 2.52 1.33 -4.35
CA TYR A 54 3.85 0.75 -4.54
C TYR A 54 3.88 -0.43 -5.52
N ARG A 55 2.78 -0.70 -6.24
CA ARG A 55 2.66 -1.86 -7.16
C ARG A 55 3.77 -1.94 -8.22
N LYS A 56 4.36 -0.81 -8.61
CA LYS A 56 5.47 -0.76 -9.58
C LYS A 56 6.74 -1.45 -9.06
N PHE A 57 6.90 -1.55 -7.74
CA PHE A 57 8.04 -2.16 -7.07
C PHE A 57 7.75 -3.59 -6.59
N LEU A 58 6.50 -4.05 -6.69
CA LEU A 58 6.06 -5.36 -6.21
C LEU A 58 5.75 -6.29 -7.39
N PRO A 59 6.63 -7.24 -7.73
CA PRO A 59 6.35 -8.20 -8.79
C PRO A 59 5.12 -9.04 -8.42
N ASN A 60 4.25 -9.29 -9.39
CA ASN A 60 3.03 -10.08 -9.21
C ASN A 60 2.07 -9.58 -8.11
N PHE A 61 2.05 -8.27 -7.83
CA PHE A 61 1.17 -7.67 -6.81
C PHE A 61 -0.29 -8.14 -6.93
N SER A 62 -0.82 -8.27 -8.15
CA SER A 62 -2.21 -8.72 -8.35
C SER A 62 -2.47 -10.13 -7.83
N GLN A 63 -1.51 -11.05 -7.94
CA GLN A 63 -1.65 -12.43 -7.45
C GLN A 63 -1.55 -12.48 -5.91
N ILE A 64 -0.68 -11.65 -5.33
CA ILE A 64 -0.49 -11.56 -3.88
C ILE A 64 -1.68 -10.88 -3.21
N ALA A 65 -2.25 -9.85 -3.83
CA ALA A 65 -3.39 -9.10 -3.30
C ALA A 65 -4.75 -9.75 -3.59
N GLU A 66 -4.82 -10.71 -4.51
CA GLU A 66 -6.03 -11.47 -4.87
C GLU A 66 -6.78 -12.07 -3.65
N PRO A 67 -6.14 -12.82 -2.73
CA PRO A 67 -6.82 -13.37 -1.55
C PRO A 67 -7.39 -12.27 -0.64
N LEU A 68 -6.66 -11.17 -0.45
CA LEU A 68 -7.10 -10.04 0.37
C LEU A 68 -8.26 -9.28 -0.30
N ARG A 69 -8.25 -9.15 -1.63
CA ARG A 69 -9.34 -8.56 -2.40
C ARG A 69 -10.61 -9.41 -2.31
N LYS A 70 -10.50 -10.73 -2.45
CA LYS A 70 -11.63 -11.67 -2.25
C LYS A 70 -12.20 -11.56 -0.84
N PHE A 71 -11.34 -11.55 0.17
CA PHE A 71 -11.74 -11.39 1.57
C PHE A 71 -12.49 -10.07 1.81
N ALA A 72 -12.00 -8.95 1.25
CA ALA A 72 -12.67 -7.65 1.34
C ALA A 72 -14.03 -7.64 0.62
N GLN A 73 -14.12 -8.23 -0.56
CA GLN A 73 -15.33 -8.23 -1.40
C GLN A 73 -16.46 -9.09 -0.83
N LEU A 74 -16.14 -10.22 -0.20
CA LEU A 74 -17.12 -11.10 0.46
C LEU A 74 -17.95 -10.34 1.51
N GLN A 75 -17.33 -9.39 2.21
CA GLN A 75 -18.01 -8.59 3.21
C GLN A 75 -18.83 -7.43 2.64
N GLU A 76 -18.42 -6.84 1.51
CA GLU A 76 -19.29 -5.89 0.80
C GLU A 76 -20.57 -6.56 0.29
N LEU A 77 -20.48 -7.81 -0.17
CA LEU A 77 -21.64 -8.60 -0.58
C LEU A 77 -22.55 -8.95 0.61
N ASN A 78 -21.99 -9.23 1.79
CA ASN A 78 -22.78 -9.48 3.00
C ASN A 78 -23.49 -8.20 3.48
N LYS A 79 -22.79 -7.05 3.55
CA LYS A 79 -23.41 -5.74 3.89
C LYS A 79 -24.54 -5.34 2.95
N ARG A 80 -24.46 -5.70 1.67
CA ARG A 80 -25.53 -5.45 0.67
C ARG A 80 -26.76 -6.32 0.90
N LYS A 81 -26.61 -7.50 1.51
CA LYS A 81 -27.73 -8.38 1.88
C LYS A 81 -28.44 -7.88 3.13
N ASP A 82 -27.71 -7.44 4.15
CA ASP A 82 -28.29 -6.89 5.40
C ASP A 82 -29.10 -5.60 5.17
N LYS A 83 -28.75 -4.79 4.15
CA LYS A 83 -29.50 -3.57 3.79
C LYS A 83 -30.78 -3.83 2.99
N LYS A 84 -31.02 -5.06 2.56
CA LYS A 84 -32.16 -5.45 1.71
C LYS A 84 -33.24 -6.21 2.49
N GLN A 85 -33.10 -6.30 3.82
CA GLN A 85 -34.05 -6.93 4.74
C GLN A 85 -34.70 -5.89 5.65
#